data_AF-A0A6B2LF43-F1
#
_entry.id   AF-A0A6B2LF43-F1
#
_cell.length_a   1.000
_cell.length_b   1.000
_cell.length_c   1.000
_cell.angle_alpha   90.00
_cell.angle_beta   90.00
_cell.angle_gamma   90.00
#
_symmetry.space_group_name_H-M   'P 1'
#
loop_
_entity.id
_entity.type
_entity.pdbx_description
1 polymer ?
#
loop_
_entity_poly.entity_id
_entity_poly.type
_entity_poly.pdbx_seq_one_letter_code
_entity_poly.pdbx_strand_id
1 'polypeptide(L)'
;MNCNDNNPCTDDSCKPWKGCLHDDTNCDDRNACTDDSCTLTQGCVHLPTNCDDGNACTLDSCDKRTGCAHAPVVCNDNNLCTQDACVKGKGCVFTVVSCDDGKACTLDTCCPETGCAHMPLICHSGDACHASACNEHTGRCEDDAIPCDDGDACTVDACDPSLGCTHTPLSCDDKNACTEDRCDRHKGCVNTPIVCEQKDACRSVHCDVVFGCLATEVV
;
A
#
# COMPACT_ATOMS: atom_id res chain seq x y z
N MET A 1 12.61 29.82 86.09
CA MET A 1 13.65 29.01 85.42
C MET A 1 13.36 29.10 83.93
N ASN A 2 14.31 29.60 83.12
CA ASN A 2 14.18 29.59 81.67
C ASN A 2 14.69 28.24 81.18
N CYS A 3 13.85 27.50 80.47
CA CYS A 3 14.17 26.18 79.92
C CYS A 3 14.60 26.24 78.45
N ASN A 4 14.78 27.43 77.87
CA ASN A 4 15.20 27.57 76.48
C ASN A 4 16.63 27.03 76.28
N ASP A 5 16.80 25.96 75.51
CA ASP A 5 18.11 25.38 75.18
C ASP A 5 18.73 25.95 73.89
N ASN A 6 18.04 26.90 73.25
CA ASN A 6 18.35 27.51 71.95
C ASN A 6 18.39 26.52 70.78
N ASN A 7 17.84 25.33 70.94
CA ASN A 7 17.66 24.40 69.85
C ASN A 7 16.33 24.71 69.14
N PRO A 8 16.36 25.15 67.86
CA PRO A 8 15.13 25.46 67.13
C PRO A 8 14.27 24.21 66.83
N CYS A 9 14.79 23.00 67.12
CA CYS A 9 14.13 21.73 66.91
C CYS A 9 13.51 21.12 68.16
N THR A 10 13.46 21.85 69.27
CA THR A 10 12.75 21.43 70.47
C THR A 10 11.74 22.48 70.93
N ASP A 11 10.59 22.00 71.42
CA ASP A 11 9.64 22.81 72.17
C ASP A 11 9.98 22.69 73.67
N ASP A 12 10.45 23.81 74.22
CA ASP A 12 10.99 23.86 75.56
C ASP A 12 9.90 24.22 76.57
N SER A 13 9.55 23.27 77.44
CA SER A 13 8.53 23.46 78.47
C SER A 13 9.05 23.22 79.88
N CYS A 14 8.50 23.92 80.86
CA CYS A 14 8.85 23.75 82.27
C CYS A 14 7.70 23.07 83.02
N LYS A 15 7.92 21.86 83.55
CA LYS A 15 6.93 21.14 84.35
C LYS A 15 7.31 21.15 85.84
N PRO A 16 6.40 21.51 86.77
CA PRO A 16 6.70 21.64 88.20
C PRO A 16 7.36 20.42 88.87
N TRP A 17 7.11 19.22 88.34
CA TRP A 17 7.54 17.94 88.92
C TRP A 17 8.70 17.27 88.18
N LYS A 18 9.03 17.73 86.98
CA LYS A 18 9.98 17.07 86.05
C LYS A 18 11.10 18.01 85.59
N GLY A 19 10.99 19.30 85.86
CA GLY A 19 11.97 20.31 85.42
C GLY A 19 11.76 20.70 83.96
N CYS A 20 12.85 21.06 83.28
CA CYS A 20 12.82 21.39 81.86
C CYS A 20 12.61 20.14 81.00
N LEU A 21 11.73 20.26 80.02
CA LEU A 21 11.47 19.28 78.97
C LEU A 21 11.75 19.95 77.63
N HIS A 22 12.33 19.16 76.73
CA HIS A 22 12.68 19.54 75.37
C HIS A 22 12.12 18.43 74.50
N ASP A 23 10.89 18.62 74.00
CA ASP A 23 10.24 17.64 73.14
C ASP A 23 10.52 18.01 71.67
N ASP A 24 10.77 17.02 70.81
CA ASP A 24 11.07 17.28 69.40
C ASP A 24 9.95 18.12 68.76
N THR A 25 10.33 19.23 68.12
CA THR A 25 9.40 20.10 67.39
C THR A 25 8.78 19.32 66.23
N ASN A 26 7.46 19.26 66.18
CA ASN A 26 6.75 18.67 65.05
C ASN A 26 6.75 19.64 63.86
N CYS A 27 7.50 19.28 62.81
CA CYS A 27 7.59 20.04 61.57
C CYS A 27 6.60 19.58 60.48
N ASP A 28 5.67 18.67 60.77
CA ASP A 28 4.66 18.21 59.81
C ASP A 28 3.76 19.37 59.33
N ASP A 29 3.90 19.78 58.07
CA ASP A 29 3.12 20.85 57.44
C ASP A 29 1.81 20.32 56.81
N ARG A 30 1.55 19.02 56.95
CA ARG A 30 0.41 18.26 56.39
C ARG A 30 0.35 18.27 54.87
N ASN A 31 1.47 18.56 54.20
CA ASN A 31 1.60 18.47 52.77
C ASN A 31 2.37 17.20 52.44
N ALA A 32 1.68 16.20 51.89
CA ALA A 32 2.28 14.94 51.48
C ALA A 32 3.32 15.07 50.34
N CYS A 33 3.50 16.29 49.81
CA CYS A 33 4.48 16.65 48.79
C CYS A 33 5.74 17.30 49.34
N THR A 34 5.92 17.32 50.66
CA THR A 34 7.11 17.85 51.32
C THR A 34 7.71 16.80 52.24
N ASP A 35 9.05 16.77 52.26
CA ASP A 35 9.82 16.07 53.29
C ASP A 35 10.11 17.08 54.40
N ASP A 36 9.45 16.85 55.53
CA ASP A 36 9.45 17.74 56.68
C ASP A 36 10.55 17.32 57.64
N SER A 37 11.53 18.20 57.85
CA SER A 37 12.62 17.95 58.78
C SER A 37 12.94 19.21 59.57
N CYS A 38 13.63 19.04 60.70
CA CYS A 38 14.14 20.16 61.45
C CYS A 38 15.66 20.26 61.32
N THR A 39 16.14 21.47 61.04
CA THR A 39 17.57 21.78 60.95
C THR A 39 17.97 22.73 62.07
N LEU A 40 19.15 22.53 62.64
CA LEU A 40 19.67 23.38 63.72
C LEU A 40 19.91 24.85 63.29
N THR A 41 19.92 25.14 61.99
CA THR A 41 20.18 26.47 61.43
C THR A 41 18.93 27.21 60.97
N GLN A 42 17.91 26.50 60.47
CA GLN A 42 16.70 27.12 59.91
C GLN A 42 15.42 26.74 60.66
N GLY A 43 15.49 25.84 61.65
CA GLY A 43 14.31 25.26 62.27
C GLY A 43 13.61 24.30 61.30
N CYS A 44 12.28 24.29 61.30
CA CYS A 44 11.51 23.45 60.37
C CYS A 44 11.76 23.84 58.91
N VAL A 45 12.05 22.84 58.09
CA VAL A 45 12.21 22.93 56.64
C VAL A 45 11.30 21.91 55.97
N HIS A 46 10.69 22.32 54.86
CA HIS A 46 9.72 21.54 54.10
C HIS A 46 10.22 21.47 52.64
N LEU A 47 10.96 20.41 52.32
CA LEU A 47 11.58 20.30 50.99
C LEU A 47 10.64 19.59 50.03
N PRO A 48 10.41 20.10 48.81
CA PRO A 48 9.58 19.42 47.83
C PRO A 48 10.04 17.97 47.60
N THR A 49 9.13 17.03 47.77
CA THR A 49 9.34 15.61 47.45
C THR A 49 9.41 15.46 45.93
N ASN A 50 10.41 14.73 45.45
CA ASN A 50 10.50 14.37 44.04
C ASN A 50 9.58 13.16 43.76
N CYS A 51 8.54 13.38 42.94
CA CYS A 51 7.61 12.34 42.51
C CYS A 51 7.97 11.71 41.16
N ASP A 52 9.15 11.98 40.61
CA ASP A 52 9.62 11.32 39.38
C ASP A 52 9.83 9.82 39.62
N ASP A 53 9.03 8.97 38.98
CA ASP A 53 9.15 7.50 39.08
C ASP A 53 10.10 6.90 38.02
N GLY A 54 10.72 7.75 37.19
CA GLY A 54 11.62 7.36 36.11
C GLY A 54 10.93 6.63 34.97
N ASN A 55 9.60 6.61 34.91
CA ASN A 55 8.83 5.99 33.86
C ASN A 55 8.27 7.04 32.90
N ALA A 56 8.84 7.13 31.70
CA ALA A 56 8.34 8.01 30.64
C ALA A 56 6.88 7.73 30.19
N CYS A 57 6.25 6.68 30.73
CA CYS A 57 4.86 6.30 30.50
C CYS A 57 3.90 6.71 31.61
N THR A 58 4.36 7.54 32.54
CA THR A 58 3.55 8.13 33.60
C THR A 58 3.72 9.64 33.58
N LEU A 59 2.66 10.33 33.94
CA LEU A 59 2.70 11.73 34.28
C LEU A 59 2.76 11.83 35.80
N ASP A 60 3.91 12.27 36.27
CA ASP A 60 4.17 12.42 37.69
C ASP A 60 3.58 13.73 38.20
N SER A 61 2.86 13.61 39.30
CA SER A 61 2.21 14.72 39.97
C SER A 61 2.26 14.51 41.47
N CYS A 62 2.09 15.59 42.22
CA CYS A 62 1.99 15.50 43.66
C CYS A 62 0.73 16.21 44.14
N ASP A 63 -0.15 15.45 44.78
CA ASP A 63 -1.32 15.97 45.46
C ASP A 63 -0.98 16.22 46.93
N LYS A 64 -1.25 17.43 47.42
CA LYS A 64 -0.87 17.84 48.78
C LYS A 64 -1.47 16.96 49.89
N ARG A 65 -2.56 16.24 49.62
CA ARG A 65 -3.25 15.40 50.60
C ARG A 65 -2.89 13.92 50.44
N THR A 66 -2.71 13.43 49.22
CA THR A 66 -2.49 12.00 48.95
C THR A 66 -1.05 11.65 48.59
N GLY A 67 -0.19 12.63 48.33
CA GLY A 67 1.21 12.45 47.96
C GLY A 67 1.41 12.24 46.45
N CYS A 68 2.51 11.58 46.11
CA CYS A 68 2.88 11.31 44.71
C CYS A 68 1.84 10.44 44.00
N ALA A 69 1.54 10.81 42.76
CA ALA A 69 0.67 10.08 41.86
C ALA A 69 1.29 10.02 40.45
N HIS A 70 1.22 8.84 39.85
CA HIS A 70 1.82 8.53 38.56
C HIS A 70 0.71 8.09 37.59
N ALA A 71 0.15 9.04 36.85
CA ALA A 71 -0.98 8.76 35.96
C ALA A 71 -0.49 8.16 34.64
N PRO A 72 -1.04 7.02 34.15
CA PRO A 72 -0.60 6.43 32.88
C PRO A 72 -0.75 7.40 31.70
N VAL A 73 0.30 7.50 30.88
CA VAL A 73 0.26 8.21 29.60
C VAL A 73 -0.48 7.35 28.57
N VAL A 74 -1.50 7.94 27.94
CA VAL A 74 -2.22 7.33 26.82
C VAL A 74 -1.51 7.74 25.52
N CYS A 75 -0.82 6.78 24.91
CA CYS A 75 -0.22 6.95 23.60
C CYS A 75 -1.24 6.51 22.55
N ASN A 76 -2.09 7.43 22.11
CA ASN A 76 -2.97 7.21 20.97
C ASN A 76 -2.79 8.37 19.99
N ASP A 77 -2.25 8.11 18.81
CA ASP A 77 -2.08 9.11 17.75
C ASP A 77 -3.27 9.22 16.79
N ASN A 78 -4.31 8.40 17.01
CA ASN A 78 -5.50 8.24 16.18
C ASN A 78 -5.21 7.74 14.75
N ASN A 79 -4.05 7.14 14.52
CA ASN A 79 -3.71 6.55 13.24
C ASN A 79 -3.95 5.04 13.29
N LEU A 80 -4.95 4.56 12.55
CA LEU A 80 -5.24 3.12 12.46
C LEU A 80 -4.12 2.30 11.79
N CYS A 81 -3.12 2.98 11.20
CA CYS A 81 -1.94 2.38 10.60
C CYS A 81 -0.75 2.27 11.54
N THR A 82 -0.91 2.63 12.81
CA THR A 82 0.09 2.43 13.84
C THR A 82 -0.45 1.58 14.97
N GLN A 83 0.45 0.79 15.54
CA GLN A 83 0.26 0.19 16.84
C GLN A 83 0.95 1.11 17.84
N ASP A 84 0.15 1.64 18.75
CA ASP A 84 0.60 2.63 19.71
C ASP A 84 0.90 1.94 21.02
N ALA A 85 2.10 2.19 21.54
CA ALA A 85 2.54 1.63 22.80
C ALA A 85 3.32 2.66 23.58
N CYS A 86 3.13 2.65 24.89
CA CYS A 86 4.06 3.33 25.76
C CYS A 86 5.17 2.37 26.19
N VAL A 87 6.40 2.70 25.81
CA VAL A 87 7.59 1.89 26.12
C VAL A 87 8.35 2.53 27.27
N LYS A 88 8.55 1.77 28.35
CA LYS A 88 9.29 2.22 29.53
C LYS A 88 10.65 2.81 29.13
N GLY A 89 10.90 4.06 29.54
CA GLY A 89 12.13 4.81 29.25
C GLY A 89 12.24 5.41 27.86
N LYS A 90 11.29 5.15 26.94
CA LYS A 90 11.19 5.81 25.63
C LYS A 90 9.95 6.70 25.49
N GLY A 91 8.91 6.46 26.29
CA GLY A 91 7.63 7.14 26.17
C GLY A 91 6.78 6.54 25.05
N CYS A 92 5.99 7.37 24.39
CA CYS A 92 5.13 6.92 23.29
C CYS A 92 5.94 6.50 22.07
N VAL A 93 5.63 5.31 21.58
CA VAL A 93 6.19 4.72 20.36
C VAL A 93 5.02 4.29 19.48
N PHE A 94 5.08 4.70 18.22
CA PHE A 94 4.07 4.42 17.21
C PHE A 94 4.71 3.56 16.12
N THR A 95 4.40 2.27 16.12
CA THR A 95 4.97 1.33 15.14
C THR A 95 4.03 1.14 13.98
N VAL A 96 4.50 1.36 12.75
CA VAL A 96 3.69 1.15 11.54
C VAL A 96 3.22 -0.29 11.47
N VAL A 97 1.91 -0.46 11.26
CA VAL A 97 1.28 -1.75 11.01
C VAL A 97 1.50 -2.15 9.56
N SER A 98 1.90 -3.41 9.33
CA SER A 98 1.90 -3.99 7.99
C SER A 98 0.47 -4.34 7.59
N CYS A 99 0.03 -3.86 6.43
CA CYS A 99 -1.24 -4.25 5.83
C CYS A 99 -1.10 -5.35 4.76
N ASP A 100 0.05 -6.01 4.70
CA ASP A 100 0.28 -7.14 3.80
C ASP A 100 -0.75 -8.26 4.08
N ASP A 101 -1.64 -8.56 3.12
CA ASP A 101 -2.63 -9.64 3.24
C ASP A 101 -2.10 -11.00 2.75
N GLY A 102 -0.84 -11.04 2.32
CA GLY A 102 -0.14 -12.22 1.83
C GLY A 102 -0.55 -12.64 0.42
N LYS A 103 -1.36 -11.85 -0.30
CA LYS A 103 -1.70 -12.13 -1.70
C LYS A 103 -0.82 -11.31 -2.62
N ALA A 104 -0.27 -11.96 -3.64
CA ALA A 104 0.66 -11.31 -4.54
C ALA A 104 -0.04 -10.32 -5.51
N CYS A 105 -1.34 -10.55 -5.76
CA CYS A 105 -2.16 -9.76 -6.68
C CYS A 105 -3.07 -8.75 -5.99
N THR A 106 -2.65 -8.24 -4.83
CA THR A 106 -3.30 -7.13 -4.13
C THR A 106 -2.32 -5.98 -3.97
N LEU A 107 -2.85 -4.76 -4.01
CA LEU A 107 -2.17 -3.57 -3.55
C LEU A 107 -2.64 -3.29 -2.13
N ASP A 108 -1.72 -3.49 -1.20
CA ASP A 108 -1.96 -3.26 0.22
C ASP A 108 -1.56 -1.86 0.62
N THR A 109 -2.53 -1.13 1.15
CA THR A 109 -2.35 0.25 1.58
C THR A 109 -2.91 0.43 2.98
N CYS A 110 -2.37 1.40 3.70
CA CYS A 110 -2.94 1.80 4.97
C CYS A 110 -3.33 3.27 4.93
N CYS A 111 -4.59 3.55 5.27
CA CYS A 111 -5.10 4.90 5.42
C CYS A 111 -5.29 5.20 6.91
N PRO A 112 -4.75 6.31 7.46
CA PRO A 112 -4.82 6.59 8.90
C PRO A 112 -6.22 6.56 9.50
N GLU A 113 -7.23 6.96 8.72
CA GLU A 113 -8.62 7.07 9.19
C GLU A 113 -9.45 5.80 9.01
N THR A 114 -9.07 4.92 8.06
CA THR A 114 -9.86 3.73 7.71
C THR A 114 -9.11 2.41 7.91
N GLY A 115 -7.81 2.46 8.22
CA GLY A 115 -6.96 1.31 8.44
C GLY A 115 -6.50 0.64 7.15
N CYS A 116 -6.23 -0.66 7.24
CA CYS A 116 -5.75 -1.46 6.11
C CYS A 116 -6.82 -1.64 5.03
N ALA A 117 -6.40 -1.46 3.79
CA ALA A 117 -7.19 -1.71 2.60
C ALA A 117 -6.37 -2.52 1.59
N HIS A 118 -7.03 -3.53 1.02
CA HIS A 118 -6.45 -4.46 0.06
C HIS A 118 -7.26 -4.37 -1.23
N MET A 119 -6.66 -3.85 -2.29
CA MET A 119 -7.33 -3.70 -3.58
C MET A 119 -6.74 -4.67 -4.60
N PRO A 120 -7.53 -5.30 -5.47
CA PRO A 120 -6.98 -6.14 -6.54
C PRO A 120 -5.99 -5.35 -7.39
N LEU A 121 -4.82 -5.94 -7.68
CA LEU A 121 -3.84 -5.38 -8.61
C LEU A 121 -4.44 -5.44 -10.02
N ILE A 122 -4.69 -4.27 -10.60
CA ILE A 122 -5.24 -4.15 -11.95
C ILE A 122 -4.08 -4.11 -12.95
N CYS A 123 -4.06 -5.07 -13.85
CA CYS A 123 -3.07 -5.20 -14.90
C CYS A 123 -3.60 -4.67 -16.24
N HIS A 124 -2.71 -4.03 -17.00
CA HIS A 124 -3.01 -3.45 -18.30
C HIS A 124 -1.86 -3.75 -19.26
N SER A 125 -2.16 -4.38 -20.39
CA SER A 125 -1.21 -4.71 -21.46
C SER A 125 -0.80 -3.49 -22.28
N GLY A 126 -1.60 -2.41 -22.23
CA GLY A 126 -1.37 -1.20 -23.01
C GLY A 126 -1.79 -1.29 -24.48
N ASP A 127 -2.31 -2.44 -24.93
CA ASP A 127 -2.84 -2.64 -26.27
C ASP A 127 -4.04 -3.62 -26.27
N ALA A 128 -4.73 -3.70 -27.41
CA ALA A 128 -5.86 -4.60 -27.62
C ALA A 128 -5.45 -6.03 -28.05
N CYS A 129 -4.14 -6.30 -28.15
CA CYS A 129 -3.56 -7.53 -28.67
C CYS A 129 -3.09 -8.49 -27.59
N HIS A 130 -2.95 -8.00 -26.36
CA HIS A 130 -2.56 -8.82 -25.24
C HIS A 130 -3.59 -8.71 -24.11
N ALA A 131 -3.89 -9.83 -23.49
CA ALA A 131 -4.60 -9.86 -22.22
C ALA A 131 -3.56 -9.75 -21.09
N SER A 132 -3.81 -8.87 -20.14
CA SER A 132 -2.92 -8.68 -18.98
C SER A 132 -3.59 -9.19 -17.72
N ALA A 133 -2.91 -10.05 -16.99
CA ALA A 133 -3.40 -10.60 -15.73
C ALA A 133 -2.28 -10.62 -14.70
N CYS A 134 -2.65 -10.49 -13.42
CA CYS A 134 -1.68 -10.67 -12.35
C CYS A 134 -1.43 -12.16 -12.11
N ASN A 135 -0.15 -12.52 -12.01
CA ASN A 135 0.27 -13.85 -11.62
C ASN A 135 0.34 -13.96 -10.09
N GLU A 136 -0.51 -14.79 -9.51
CA GLU A 136 -0.64 -14.99 -8.05
C GLU A 136 0.61 -15.54 -7.36
N HIS A 137 1.57 -16.09 -8.12
CA HIS A 137 2.83 -16.58 -7.57
C HIS A 137 3.94 -15.53 -7.59
N THR A 138 4.01 -14.72 -8.64
CA THR A 138 5.08 -13.74 -8.83
C THR A 138 4.71 -12.33 -8.37
N GLY A 139 3.41 -12.03 -8.25
CA GLY A 139 2.88 -10.70 -7.93
C GLY A 139 3.12 -9.68 -9.04
N ARG A 140 3.21 -10.16 -10.29
CA ARG A 140 3.52 -9.31 -11.45
C ARG A 140 2.42 -9.45 -12.49
N CYS A 141 2.18 -8.37 -13.21
CA CYS A 141 1.37 -8.40 -14.42
C CYS A 141 2.13 -9.13 -15.51
N GLU A 142 1.49 -10.12 -16.10
CA GLU A 142 1.97 -10.91 -17.23
C GLU A 142 0.98 -10.74 -18.38
N ASP A 143 1.53 -10.57 -19.58
CA ASP A 143 0.78 -10.29 -20.79
C ASP A 143 0.81 -11.51 -21.72
N ASP A 144 -0.35 -11.99 -22.11
CA ASP A 144 -0.52 -13.10 -23.04
C ASP A 144 -1.11 -12.60 -24.35
N ALA A 145 -0.49 -12.98 -25.48
CA ALA A 145 -0.97 -12.62 -26.80
C ALA A 145 -2.34 -13.25 -27.09
N ILE A 146 -3.26 -12.43 -27.57
CA ILE A 146 -4.58 -12.86 -28.04
C ILE A 146 -4.41 -13.46 -29.44
N PRO A 147 -4.77 -14.73 -29.67
CA PRO A 147 -4.73 -15.32 -31.00
C PRO A 147 -5.83 -14.70 -31.87
N CYS A 148 -5.42 -14.11 -32.99
CA CYS A 148 -6.32 -13.48 -33.97
C CYS A 148 -6.61 -14.35 -35.20
N ASP A 149 -6.21 -15.61 -35.22
CA ASP A 149 -6.54 -16.51 -36.32
C ASP A 149 -8.04 -16.84 -36.30
N ASP A 150 -8.77 -16.45 -37.34
CA ASP A 150 -10.22 -16.73 -37.46
C ASP A 150 -10.52 -18.06 -38.17
N GLY A 151 -9.47 -18.76 -38.62
CA GLY A 151 -9.55 -20.02 -39.34
C GLY A 151 -10.02 -19.89 -40.79
N ASP A 152 -10.14 -18.68 -41.34
CA ASP A 152 -10.46 -18.44 -42.74
C ASP A 152 -9.18 -18.24 -43.56
N ALA A 153 -8.85 -19.19 -44.44
CA ALA A 153 -7.67 -19.07 -45.31
C ALA A 153 -7.77 -17.90 -46.32
N CYS A 154 -8.93 -17.25 -46.38
CA CYS A 154 -9.21 -16.08 -47.21
C CYS A 154 -9.11 -14.75 -46.49
N THR A 155 -8.62 -14.74 -45.26
CA THR A 155 -8.29 -13.52 -44.52
C THR A 155 -6.80 -13.46 -44.24
N VAL A 156 -6.29 -12.24 -44.14
CA VAL A 156 -5.02 -11.96 -43.48
C VAL A 156 -5.37 -11.46 -42.10
N ASP A 157 -5.02 -12.28 -41.12
CA ASP A 157 -5.23 -12.02 -39.72
C ASP A 157 -4.07 -11.24 -39.15
N ALA A 158 -4.38 -10.11 -38.54
CA ALA A 158 -3.40 -9.27 -37.87
C ALA A 158 -4.02 -8.70 -36.60
N CYS A 159 -3.19 -8.50 -35.60
CA CYS A 159 -3.60 -7.74 -34.44
C CYS A 159 -3.14 -6.29 -34.57
N ASP A 160 -4.10 -5.37 -34.58
CA ASP A 160 -3.84 -3.94 -34.48
C ASP A 160 -3.81 -3.54 -33.00
N PRO A 161 -2.75 -2.85 -32.51
CA PRO A 161 -2.63 -2.50 -31.10
C PRO A 161 -3.78 -1.66 -30.53
N SER A 162 -4.51 -0.93 -31.37
CA SER A 162 -5.64 -0.08 -30.95
C SER A 162 -7.00 -0.72 -31.20
N LEU A 163 -7.15 -1.46 -32.30
CA LEU A 163 -8.44 -2.03 -32.72
C LEU A 163 -8.62 -3.49 -32.29
N GLY A 164 -7.54 -4.19 -31.95
CA GLY A 164 -7.52 -5.61 -31.64
C GLY A 164 -7.43 -6.47 -32.89
N CYS A 165 -8.01 -7.66 -32.87
CA CYS A 165 -7.97 -8.57 -34.01
C CYS A 165 -8.68 -7.98 -35.23
N THR A 166 -7.98 -8.03 -36.36
CA THR A 166 -8.46 -7.60 -37.67
C THR A 166 -8.27 -8.73 -38.67
N HIS A 167 -9.29 -8.93 -39.51
CA HIS A 167 -9.33 -9.97 -40.52
C HIS A 167 -9.61 -9.29 -41.87
N THR A 168 -8.59 -9.14 -42.69
CA THR A 168 -8.72 -8.42 -43.98
C THR A 168 -8.82 -9.40 -45.13
N PRO A 169 -9.75 -9.23 -46.09
CA PRO A 169 -9.86 -10.15 -47.23
C PRO A 169 -8.55 -10.30 -47.99
N LEU A 170 -8.10 -11.55 -48.15
CA LEU A 170 -6.93 -11.90 -48.93
C LEU A 170 -7.26 -11.76 -50.43
N SER A 171 -6.47 -10.93 -51.12
CA SER A 171 -6.56 -10.81 -52.58
C SER A 171 -5.85 -11.98 -53.24
N CYS A 172 -6.59 -12.78 -54.00
CA CYS A 172 -6.06 -13.92 -54.75
C CYS A 172 -5.70 -13.62 -56.22
N ASP A 173 -5.89 -12.37 -56.64
CA ASP A 173 -5.53 -11.89 -57.98
C ASP A 173 -4.03 -12.11 -58.26
N ASP A 174 -3.71 -13.05 -59.15
CA ASP A 174 -2.34 -13.32 -59.58
C ASP A 174 -1.91 -12.50 -60.80
N LYS A 175 -2.77 -11.57 -61.23
CA LYS A 175 -2.61 -10.70 -62.39
C LYS A 175 -2.54 -11.45 -63.72
N ASN A 176 -3.00 -12.70 -63.76
CA ASN A 176 -3.12 -13.47 -64.98
C ASN A 176 -4.56 -13.42 -65.48
N ALA A 177 -4.79 -12.71 -66.58
CA ALA A 177 -6.12 -12.63 -67.20
C ALA A 177 -6.64 -13.99 -67.74
N CYS A 178 -5.80 -15.02 -67.70
CA CYS A 178 -6.12 -16.40 -68.08
C CYS A 178 -6.53 -17.30 -66.91
N THR A 179 -6.68 -16.76 -65.71
CA THR A 179 -7.17 -17.49 -64.55
C THR A 179 -8.44 -16.85 -63.99
N GLU A 180 -9.33 -17.70 -63.49
CA GLU A 180 -10.38 -17.29 -62.56
C GLU A 180 -9.82 -17.46 -61.15
N ASP A 181 -9.56 -16.31 -60.52
CA ASP A 181 -8.97 -16.25 -59.19
C ASP A 181 -10.09 -16.19 -58.16
N ARG A 182 -10.11 -17.18 -57.27
CA ARG A 182 -11.08 -17.25 -56.17
C ARG A 182 -10.37 -17.66 -54.90
N CYS A 183 -10.96 -17.24 -53.79
CA CYS A 183 -10.49 -17.70 -52.50
C CYS A 183 -11.40 -18.81 -51.97
N ASP A 184 -10.80 -19.95 -51.59
CA ASP A 184 -11.44 -21.04 -50.90
C ASP A 184 -11.11 -20.96 -49.40
N ARG A 185 -12.14 -20.83 -48.56
CA ARG A 185 -12.00 -20.65 -47.10
C ARG A 185 -11.09 -21.67 -46.39
N HIS A 186 -10.86 -22.85 -46.97
CA HIS A 186 -9.99 -23.87 -46.36
C HIS A 186 -8.65 -24.02 -47.08
N LYS A 187 -8.59 -23.71 -48.38
CA LYS A 187 -7.39 -23.91 -49.21
C LYS A 187 -6.62 -22.62 -49.50
N GLY A 188 -7.21 -21.46 -49.23
CA GLY A 188 -6.69 -20.15 -49.60
C GLY A 188 -6.91 -19.88 -51.09
N CYS A 189 -5.97 -19.18 -51.71
CA CYS A 189 -6.08 -18.78 -53.11
C CYS A 189 -6.06 -19.95 -54.08
N VAL A 190 -7.06 -20.01 -54.95
CA VAL A 190 -7.22 -21.00 -56.01
C VAL A 190 -7.40 -20.28 -57.33
N ASN A 191 -6.40 -20.39 -58.20
CA ASN A 191 -6.41 -19.76 -59.52
C ASN A 191 -6.65 -20.84 -60.55
N THR A 192 -7.84 -20.81 -61.18
CA THR A 192 -8.27 -21.86 -62.11
C THR A 192 -8.10 -21.37 -63.55
N PRO A 193 -7.33 -22.05 -64.41
CA PRO A 193 -7.19 -21.65 -65.81
C PRO A 193 -8.55 -21.55 -66.52
N ILE A 194 -8.80 -20.43 -67.20
CA ILE A 194 -9.99 -20.27 -68.03
C ILE A 194 -9.79 -20.95 -69.38
N VAL A 195 -10.86 -21.52 -69.91
CA VAL A 195 -10.87 -22.10 -71.26
C VAL A 195 -11.35 -21.03 -72.24
N CYS A 196 -10.50 -20.65 -73.19
CA CYS A 196 -10.89 -19.74 -74.24
C CYS A 196 -11.69 -20.48 -75.33
N GLU A 197 -13.01 -20.30 -75.31
CA GLU A 197 -13.92 -20.96 -76.24
C GLU A 197 -13.74 -20.48 -77.70
N GLN A 198 -13.52 -21.42 -78.61
CA GLN A 198 -13.45 -21.14 -80.05
C GLN A 198 -14.86 -20.99 -80.63
N LYS A 199 -15.30 -19.74 -80.84
CA LYS A 199 -16.63 -19.43 -81.42
C LYS A 199 -16.63 -19.25 -82.94
N ASP A 200 -15.45 -19.11 -83.55
CA ASP A 200 -15.27 -18.90 -84.99
C ASP A 200 -14.17 -19.83 -85.52
N ALA A 201 -14.50 -20.64 -86.53
CA ALA A 201 -13.58 -21.60 -87.13
C ALA A 201 -12.45 -20.93 -87.95
N CYS A 202 -12.60 -19.66 -88.33
CA CYS A 202 -11.59 -18.90 -89.07
C CYS A 202 -10.58 -18.17 -88.16
N ARG A 203 -10.73 -18.28 -86.84
CA ARG A 203 -9.87 -17.61 -85.85
C ARG A 203 -9.28 -18.62 -84.87
N SER A 204 -7.98 -18.50 -84.60
CA SER A 204 -7.34 -19.22 -83.51
C SER A 204 -7.51 -18.42 -82.23
N VAL A 205 -8.00 -19.07 -81.17
CA VAL A 205 -8.14 -18.44 -79.85
C VAL A 205 -7.00 -18.92 -78.96
N HIS A 206 -6.32 -17.98 -78.31
CA HIS A 206 -5.33 -18.27 -77.29
C HIS A 206 -5.53 -17.33 -76.12
N CYS A 207 -5.00 -17.70 -74.97
CA CYS A 207 -5.05 -16.83 -73.82
C CYS A 207 -3.76 -16.04 -73.69
N ASP A 208 -3.87 -14.72 -73.61
CA ASP A 208 -2.80 -13.80 -73.29
C ASP A 208 -2.88 -13.42 -71.81
N VAL A 209 -1.75 -13.51 -71.11
CA VAL A 209 -1.70 -13.32 -69.65
C VAL A 209 -2.05 -11.90 -69.20
N VAL A 210 -2.01 -10.91 -70.10
CA VAL A 210 -2.35 -9.51 -69.81
C VAL A 210 -3.76 -9.17 -70.31
N PHE A 211 -4.12 -9.65 -71.50
CA PHE A 211 -5.34 -9.24 -72.19
C PHE A 211 -6.47 -10.28 -72.18
N GLY A 212 -6.22 -11.48 -71.66
CA GLY A 212 -7.19 -12.57 -71.59
C GLY A 212 -7.35 -13.31 -72.92
N CYS A 213 -8.54 -13.86 -73.18
CA CYS A 213 -8.80 -14.62 -74.40
C CYS A 213 -8.79 -13.74 -75.65
N LEU A 214 -7.76 -13.91 -76.49
CA LEU A 214 -7.58 -13.22 -77.76
C LEU A 214 -7.86 -14.16 -78.93
N ALA A 215 -8.45 -13.61 -80.00
CA ALA A 215 -8.68 -14.32 -81.25
C ALA A 215 -7.85 -13.68 -82.37
N THR A 216 -7.05 -14.48 -83.07
CA THR A 216 -6.23 -14.05 -84.21
C THR A 216 -6.71 -14.72 -85.49
N GLU A 217 -6.68 -14.01 -86.61
CA GLU A 217 -7.03 -14.59 -87.91
C GLU A 217 -6.00 -15.63 -88.32
N VAL A 218 -6.48 -16.78 -88.77
CA VAL A 218 -5.63 -17.82 -89.33
C VAL A 218 -5.41 -17.48 -90.81
N VAL A 219 -4.20 -17.03 -91.15
CA VAL A 219 -3.79 -16.74 -92.54
C VAL A 219 -3.69 -18.03 -93.34
#